data_AF-A0A832ET99-F1
#
_entry.id   AF-A0A832ET99-F1
#
_cell.length_a   1.000
_cell.length_b   1.000
_cell.length_c   1.000
_cell.angle_alpha   90.00
_cell.angle_beta   90.00
_cell.angle_gamma   90.00
#
_symmetry.space_group_name_H-M   'P 1'
#
loop_
_entity.id
_entity.type
_entity.pdbx_description
1 polymer ?
#
loop_
_entity_poly.entity_id
_entity_poly.type
_entity_poly.pdbx_seq_one_letter_code
_entity_poly.pdbx_strand_id
1 'polypeptide(L)' 'MGNDKPTHSSNSNEAARPHIGIIFKCCRVYARIYLNKKGDAFVGWCPRCAGKLEVKVSPTGSKQKFFTAE' A
#
# COMPACT_ATOMS: atom_id res chain seq x y z
N MET A 1 -3.55 37.66 23.49
CA MET A 1 -4.12 36.51 22.77
C MET A 1 -3.02 35.89 21.92
N GLY A 2 -2.21 34.99 22.50
CA GLY A 2 -1.15 34.30 21.77
C GLY A 2 -1.67 32.96 21.28
N ASN A 3 -1.65 32.74 19.96
CA ASN A 3 -2.01 31.47 19.34
C ASN A 3 -0.79 30.94 18.56
N ASP A 4 0.22 30.48 19.28
CA ASP A 4 1.31 29.71 18.69
C ASP A 4 0.89 28.23 18.65
N LYS A 5 0.27 27.83 17.55
CA LYS A 5 0.00 26.43 17.26
C LYS A 5 1.33 25.78 16.83
N PRO A 6 1.86 24.77 17.54
CA PRO A 6 3.08 24.10 17.11
C PRO A 6 2.81 23.36 15.80
N THR A 7 3.45 23.81 14.72
CA THR A 7 3.52 23.12 13.44
C THR A 7 4.56 22.01 13.57
N HIS A 8 4.11 20.78 13.84
CA HIS A 8 4.98 19.60 13.73
C HIS A 8 5.34 19.39 12.25
N SER A 9 6.46 20.00 11.83
CA SER A 9 7.13 19.68 10.58
C SER A 9 7.98 18.44 10.83
N SER A 10 7.39 17.27 10.59
CA SER A 10 8.11 15.99 10.63
C SER A 10 8.97 15.88 9.38
N ASN A 11 10.22 16.31 9.48
CA ASN A 11 11.25 16.05 8.49
C ASN A 11 11.71 14.58 8.62
N SER A 12 10.91 13.64 8.13
CA SER A 12 11.29 12.23 8.04
C SER A 12 11.61 11.90 6.59
N ASN A 13 12.89 11.93 6.24
CA ASN A 13 13.44 11.41 4.97
C ASN A 13 13.42 9.86 4.96
N GLU A 14 12.33 9.28 5.45
CA GLU A 14 12.04 7.86 5.41
C GLU A 14 11.21 7.65 4.15
N ALA A 15 11.84 7.10 3.11
CA ALA A 15 11.16 6.84 1.86
C ALA A 15 9.88 6.04 2.14
N ALA A 16 8.72 6.62 1.76
CA ALA A 16 7.43 6.00 2.00
C ALA A 16 7.41 4.57 1.43
N ARG A 17 6.99 3.60 2.23
CA ARG A 17 7.00 2.18 1.84
C ARG A 17 6.23 1.98 0.53
N PRO A 18 6.84 1.34 -0.50
CA PRO A 18 6.18 1.14 -1.79
C PRO A 18 4.87 0.38 -1.65
N HIS A 19 3.86 0.80 -2.42
CA HIS A 19 2.53 0.18 -2.42
C HIS A 19 1.90 0.16 -3.82
N ILE A 20 0.92 -0.72 -3.98
CA ILE A 20 0.00 -0.76 -5.13
C ILE A 20 -1.45 -0.75 -4.61
N GLY A 21 -2.37 -0.25 -5.44
CA GLY A 21 -3.80 -0.24 -5.16
C GLY A 21 -4.48 -1.50 -5.70
N ILE A 22 -5.35 -2.09 -4.91
CA ILE A 22 -6.09 -3.31 -5.25
C ILE A 22 -7.59 -3.07 -5.05
N ILE A 23 -8.38 -3.41 -6.07
CA ILE A 23 -9.80 -3.69 -5.90
C ILE A 23 -9.96 -5.16 -5.56
N PHE A 24 -10.40 -5.48 -4.35
CA PHE A 24 -10.75 -6.84 -3.94
C PHE A 24 -12.19 -7.15 -4.36
N LYS A 25 -12.38 -8.01 -5.37
CA LYS A 25 -13.71 -8.37 -5.88
C LYS A 25 -14.55 -9.10 -4.84
N CYS A 26 -13.93 -9.94 -4.02
CA CYS A 26 -14.59 -10.71 -2.96
C CYS A 26 -15.48 -9.86 -2.02
N CYS A 27 -15.12 -8.59 -1.77
CA CYS A 27 -15.92 -7.69 -0.93
C CYS A 27 -16.19 -6.32 -1.59
N ARG A 28 -15.87 -6.18 -2.89
CA ARG A 28 -15.98 -4.94 -3.67
C ARG A 28 -15.36 -3.73 -2.94
N VAL A 29 -14.13 -3.88 -2.46
CA VAL A 29 -13.43 -2.87 -1.65
C VAL A 29 -12.05 -2.55 -2.21
N TYR A 30 -11.69 -1.28 -2.17
CA TYR A 30 -10.35 -0.79 -2.50
C TYR A 30 -9.44 -0.80 -1.26
N ALA A 31 -8.21 -1.29 -1.39
CA ALA A 31 -7.18 -1.15 -0.38
C ALA A 31 -5.77 -1.07 -1.01
N ARG A 32 -4.82 -0.53 -0.25
CA ARG A 32 -3.40 -0.58 -0.61
C ARG A 32 -2.77 -1.83 -0.04
N ILE A 33 -1.91 -2.48 -0.83
CA ILE A 33 -1.01 -3.52 -0.36
C ILE A 33 0.43 -3.07 -0.55
N TYR A 34 1.33 -3.55 0.28
CA TYR A 34 2.67 -2.97 0.42
C TYR A 34 3.75 -3.99 0.10
N LEU A 35 4.87 -3.51 -0.44
CA LEU A 35 6.03 -4.35 -0.68
C LEU A 35 6.50 -4.96 0.64
N ASN A 36 6.73 -6.27 0.68
CA ASN A 36 7.25 -6.96 1.86
C ASN A 36 8.71 -6.53 2.14
N LYS A 37 9.24 -6.92 3.31
CA LYS A 37 10.63 -6.56 3.70
C LYS A 37 11.68 -7.17 2.77
N LYS A 38 11.38 -8.31 2.13
CA LYS A 38 12.28 -9.00 1.21
C LYS A 38 12.37 -8.32 -0.16
N GLY A 39 11.37 -7.51 -0.51
CA GLY A 39 11.29 -6.80 -1.79
C GLY A 39 10.81 -7.66 -2.95
N ASP A 40 10.34 -8.90 -2.71
CA ASP A 40 9.97 -9.85 -3.77
C ASP A 40 8.46 -9.98 -4.01
N ALA A 41 7.63 -9.41 -3.12
CA ALA A 41 6.18 -9.39 -3.31
C ALA A 41 5.49 -8.21 -2.61
N PHE A 42 4.43 -7.69 -3.23
CA PHE A 42 3.43 -6.88 -2.54
C PHE A 42 2.45 -7.80 -1.82
N VAL A 43 2.26 -7.58 -0.52
CA VAL A 43 1.43 -8.43 0.33
C VAL A 43 0.41 -7.58 1.08
N GLY A 44 -0.82 -8.08 1.15
CA GLY A 44 -1.87 -7.48 1.96
C GLY A 44 -3.10 -8.38 2.08
N TRP A 45 -4.15 -7.82 2.69
CA TRP A 45 -5.39 -8.53 2.96
C TRP A 45 -6.59 -7.67 2.58
N CYS A 46 -7.67 -8.31 2.15
CA CYS A 46 -8.96 -7.65 2.05
C CYS A 46 -9.38 -7.15 3.44
N PRO A 47 -9.68 -5.86 3.62
CA PRO A 47 -10.02 -5.30 4.93
C PRO A 47 -11.38 -5.78 5.47
N ARG A 48 -12.16 -6.52 4.67
CA ARG A 48 -13.51 -6.97 5.03
C ARG A 48 -13.55 -8.46 5.41
N CYS A 49 -12.90 -9.31 4.64
CA CYS A 49 -12.92 -10.77 4.86
C CYS A 49 -11.56 -11.35 5.25
N ALA A 50 -10.51 -10.52 5.37
CA ALA A 50 -9.15 -10.97 5.60
C ALA A 50 -8.61 -11.98 4.55
N GLY A 51 -9.15 -11.96 3.32
CA GLY A 51 -8.58 -12.72 2.20
C GLY A 51 -7.17 -12.22 1.87
N LYS A 52 -6.17 -13.11 1.93
CA LYS A 52 -4.76 -12.78 1.66
C LYS A 52 -4.53 -12.60 0.16
N LEU A 53 -3.72 -11.61 -0.21
CA LEU A 53 -3.23 -11.39 -1.56
C LEU A 53 -1.71 -11.23 -1.57
N GLU A 54 -1.08 -11.85 -2.56
CA GLU A 54 0.35 -11.76 -2.81
C GLU A 54 0.60 -11.53 -4.31
N VAL A 55 1.28 -10.44 -4.64
CA VAL A 55 1.65 -10.09 -6.01
C VAL A 55 3.17 -10.06 -6.11
N LYS A 56 3.75 -11.02 -6.83
CA LYS A 56 5.21 -11.13 -7.01
C LYS A 56 5.76 -9.96 -7.82
N VAL A 57 6.96 -9.51 -7.45
CA VAL A 57 7.72 -8.51 -8.19
C VAL A 57 8.50 -9.20 -9.30
N SER A 58 8.34 -8.71 -10.53
CA SER A 58 9.16 -9.12 -11.68
C SER A 58 10.34 -8.16 -11.87
N PRO A 59 11.53 -8.63 -12.29
CA PRO A 59 12.64 -7.76 -12.70
C PRO A 59 12.27 -6.78 -13.82
N THR A 60 11.35 -7.17 -14.71
CA THR A 60 10.82 -6.28 -15.77
C THR A 60 9.70 -5.36 -15.27
N GLY A 61 9.15 -5.65 -14.09
CA GLY A 61 8.11 -4.89 -13.43
C GLY A 61 6.84 -4.67 -14.27
N SER A 62 6.02 -3.74 -13.80
CA SER A 62 4.92 -3.14 -14.55
C SER A 62 4.86 -1.66 -14.19
N LYS A 63 4.45 -0.81 -15.13
CA LYS A 63 4.17 0.61 -14.85
C LYS A 63 2.80 0.80 -14.19
N GLN A 64 1.96 -0.24 -14.15
CA GLN A 64 0.63 -0.17 -13.55
C GLN A 64 0.73 -0.15 -12.02
N LYS A 65 -0.08 0.70 -11.38
CA LYS A 65 -0.17 0.82 -9.91
C LYS A 65 -1.49 0.32 -9.33
N PHE A 66 -2.47 0.02 -10.18
CA PHE A 66 -3.81 -0.39 -9.79
C PHE A 66 -4.12 -1.74 -10.41
N PHE A 67 -4.56 -2.68 -9.58
CA PHE A 67 -4.89 -4.04 -9.99
C PHE A 67 -6.22 -4.46 -9.37
N THR A 68 -6.73 -5.60 -9.82
CA THR A 68 -7.94 -6.22 -9.27
C THR A 68 -7.60 -7.64 -8.83
N ALA A 69 -8.08 -8.02 -7.65
CA ALA A 69 -7.97 -9.37 -7.12
C ALA A 69 -9.34 -10.05 -7.20
N GLU A 70 -9.36 -11.25 -7.78
CA GLU A 70 -10.54 -12.13 -7.89
C GLU A 70 -10.90 -12.73 -6.51
#